data_AF-A0A9E9M0B9-F1
#
_entry.id   AF-A0A9E9M0B9-F1
#
_cell.length_a   1.000
_cell.length_b   1.000
_cell.length_c   1.000
_cell.angle_alpha   90.00
_cell.angle_beta   90.00
_cell.angle_gamma   90.00
#
_symmetry.space_group_name_H-M   'P 1'
#
loop_
_entity.id
_entity.type
_entity.pdbx_description
1 polymer ?
#
loop_
_entity_poly.entity_id
_entity_poly.type
_entity_poly.pdbx_seq_one_letter_code
_entity_poly.pdbx_strand_id
1 'polypeptide(L)'
;MGARMEQELTFEMISAAAQKLKIEPNVLDAVCRLEAREPGFLPSGKSAIRFEGQIFWKEMLKRGFFEDKLRDLSQQYPNVLYPKRMPEFYLEGEREYQRFDDAVTINEGAALAATAWGFFRLMGRQFAECGYDDIHAFVEGQKAGAAGQLEAFCQWMVSRGLIESLQQKDWQMFARLCYGPAYAERKYDKKLERAYKKSLEAHGPG
;
A
#
# COMPACT_ATOMS: atom_id res chain seq x y z
N MET A 1 8.50 -2.30 25.06
CA MET A 1 9.46 -1.94 23.98
C MET A 1 9.34 -2.83 22.74
N GLY A 2 8.89 -4.09 22.83
CA GLY A 2 8.75 -5.01 21.68
C GLY A 2 7.78 -4.57 20.57
N ALA A 3 6.52 -4.23 20.92
CA ALA A 3 5.50 -3.85 19.92
C ALA A 3 5.85 -2.63 19.05
N ARG A 4 6.72 -1.74 19.55
CA ARG A 4 7.16 -0.54 18.79
C ARG A 4 8.23 -0.88 17.75
N MET A 5 9.04 -1.91 17.97
CA MET A 5 10.04 -2.39 17.00
C MET A 5 9.38 -3.15 15.84
N GLU A 6 8.26 -3.84 16.09
CA GLU A 6 7.51 -4.55 15.06
C GLU A 6 6.82 -3.63 14.04
N GLN A 7 6.72 -2.32 14.35
CA GLN A 7 6.00 -1.32 13.55
C GLN A 7 6.93 -0.37 12.76
N GLU A 8 8.25 -0.55 12.89
CA GLU A 8 9.25 0.25 12.17
C GLU A 8 9.82 -0.52 10.98
N LEU A 9 9.94 0.16 9.83
CA LEU A 9 10.55 -0.42 8.63
C LEU A 9 12.08 -0.27 8.69
N THR A 10 12.75 -1.30 9.20
CA THR A 10 14.21 -1.30 9.40
C THR A 10 14.98 -1.79 8.17
N PHE A 11 16.24 -1.36 8.04
CA PHE A 11 17.13 -1.83 6.98
C PHE A 11 17.42 -3.34 7.08
N GLU A 12 17.41 -3.91 8.28
CA GLU A 12 17.59 -5.36 8.48
C GLU A 12 16.43 -6.16 7.86
N MET A 13 15.18 -5.74 8.09
CA MET A 13 14.00 -6.35 7.47
C MET A 13 14.05 -6.24 5.95
N ILE A 14 14.41 -5.06 5.44
CA ILE A 14 14.58 -4.81 4.01
C ILE A 14 15.67 -5.70 3.42
N SER A 15 16.82 -5.83 4.10
CA SER A 15 17.94 -6.66 3.65
C SER A 15 17.55 -8.13 3.54
N ALA A 16 16.84 -8.65 4.54
CA ALA A 16 16.35 -10.03 4.53
C ALA A 16 15.35 -10.27 3.38
N ALA A 17 14.45 -9.31 3.10
CA ALA A 17 13.54 -9.41 1.96
C ALA A 17 14.28 -9.32 0.61
N ALA A 18 15.27 -8.43 0.51
CA ALA A 18 16.07 -8.24 -0.70
C ALA A 18 16.83 -9.52 -1.08
N GLN A 19 17.41 -10.22 -0.10
CA GLN A 19 18.09 -11.50 -0.31
C GLN A 19 17.17 -12.56 -0.92
N LYS A 20 15.92 -12.69 -0.44
CA LYS A 20 14.92 -13.62 -1.01
C LYS A 20 14.64 -13.32 -2.49
N LEU A 21 14.62 -12.03 -2.85
CA LEU A 21 14.37 -11.55 -4.20
C LEU A 21 15.64 -11.47 -5.07
N LYS A 22 16.82 -11.79 -4.51
CA LYS A 22 18.13 -11.60 -5.15
C LYS A 22 18.37 -10.16 -5.63
N ILE A 23 17.84 -9.20 -4.90
CA ILE A 23 18.06 -7.76 -5.10
C ILE A 23 19.12 -7.31 -4.09
N GLU A 24 19.98 -6.37 -4.48
CA GLU A 24 20.89 -5.74 -3.53
C GLU A 24 20.09 -5.00 -2.43
N PRO A 25 20.44 -5.15 -1.14
CA PRO A 25 19.70 -4.52 -0.03
C PRO A 25 19.47 -3.01 -0.21
N ASN A 26 20.50 -2.27 -0.62
CA ASN A 26 20.40 -0.82 -0.84
C ASN A 26 19.44 -0.45 -1.99
N VAL A 27 19.26 -1.33 -2.98
CA VAL A 27 18.29 -1.14 -4.07
C VAL A 27 16.88 -1.28 -3.56
N LEU A 28 16.60 -2.30 -2.75
CA LEU A 28 15.27 -2.47 -2.16
C LEU A 28 14.96 -1.38 -1.13
N ASP A 29 15.95 -0.94 -0.34
CA ASP A 29 15.76 0.20 0.57
C ASP A 29 15.42 1.46 -0.22
N ALA A 30 16.12 1.75 -1.32
CA ALA A 30 15.81 2.90 -2.18
C ALA A 30 14.35 2.92 -2.65
N VAL A 31 13.83 1.77 -3.08
CA VAL A 31 12.42 1.62 -3.48
C VAL A 31 11.50 1.80 -2.28
N CYS A 32 11.80 1.16 -1.15
CA CYS A 32 11.00 1.26 0.07
C CYS A 32 10.91 2.71 0.57
N ARG A 33 12.01 3.45 0.61
CA ARG A 33 12.04 4.85 1.04
C ARG A 33 11.30 5.79 0.09
N LEU A 34 11.22 5.43 -1.20
CA LEU A 34 10.48 6.24 -2.18
C LEU A 34 8.96 5.97 -2.12
N GLU A 35 8.57 4.72 -1.92
CA GLU A 35 7.16 4.29 -1.95
C GLU A 35 6.46 4.35 -0.59
N ALA A 36 7.21 4.16 0.50
CA ALA A 36 6.64 4.18 1.84
C ALA A 36 6.06 5.57 2.17
N ARG A 37 4.87 5.55 2.78
CA ARG A 37 4.24 6.71 3.38
C ARG A 37 4.25 6.56 4.88
N GLU A 38 4.84 7.54 5.53
CA GLU A 38 4.82 7.59 6.99
C GLU A 38 3.60 8.35 7.52
N PRO A 39 3.04 7.91 8.67
CA PRO A 39 3.41 6.68 9.35
C PRO A 39 2.74 5.45 8.70
N GLY A 40 3.37 4.27 8.79
CA GLY A 40 2.77 2.98 8.39
C GLY A 40 1.84 2.41 9.47
N PHE A 41 2.02 2.83 10.72
CA PHE A 41 1.19 2.52 11.88
C PHE A 41 0.86 3.82 12.63
N LEU A 42 -0.38 3.97 13.04
CA LEU A 42 -0.86 5.13 13.79
C LEU A 42 -0.42 5.05 15.27
N PRO A 43 -0.51 6.14 16.05
CA PRO A 43 -0.15 6.12 17.46
C PRO A 43 -0.91 5.09 18.31
N SER A 44 -2.13 4.69 17.90
CA SER A 44 -2.87 3.59 18.54
C SER A 44 -2.28 2.20 18.28
N GLY A 45 -1.30 2.07 17.37
CA GLY A 45 -0.77 0.81 16.88
C GLY A 45 -1.56 0.20 15.73
N LYS A 46 -2.68 0.80 15.31
CA LYS A 46 -3.41 0.38 14.11
C LYS A 46 -2.59 0.68 12.85
N SER A 47 -2.69 -0.16 11.82
CA SER A 47 -2.09 0.16 10.51
C SER A 47 -2.67 1.47 9.98
N ALA A 48 -1.84 2.31 9.37
CA ALA A 48 -2.34 3.51 8.72
C ALA A 48 -3.18 3.11 7.50
N ILE A 49 -4.40 3.65 7.40
CA ILE A 49 -5.30 3.35 6.29
C ILE A 49 -5.62 4.59 5.46
N ARG A 50 -6.16 4.34 4.27
CA ARG A 50 -6.87 5.34 3.46
C ARG A 50 -8.09 4.65 2.84
N PHE A 51 -9.28 5.09 3.24
CA PHE A 51 -10.52 4.51 2.73
C PHE A 51 -10.99 5.28 1.50
N GLU A 52 -11.24 4.56 0.41
CA GLU A 52 -11.59 5.12 -0.90
C GLU A 52 -13.07 4.88 -1.22
N GLY A 53 -13.95 5.80 -0.81
CA GLY A 53 -15.40 5.64 -0.98
C GLY A 53 -15.87 5.43 -2.43
N GLN A 54 -15.14 5.98 -3.42
CA GLN A 54 -15.39 5.70 -4.84
C GLN A 54 -14.97 4.30 -5.29
N ILE A 55 -14.00 3.70 -4.59
CA ILE A 55 -13.66 2.29 -4.81
C ILE A 55 -14.68 1.42 -4.08
N PHE A 56 -15.14 1.83 -2.89
CA PHE A 56 -16.21 1.13 -2.17
C PHE A 56 -17.48 1.02 -3.01
N TRP A 57 -17.91 2.12 -3.65
CA TRP A 57 -19.00 2.10 -4.64
C TRP A 57 -18.80 1.03 -5.72
N LYS A 58 -17.60 0.97 -6.33
CA LYS A 58 -17.28 0.00 -7.38
C LYS A 58 -17.25 -1.44 -6.86
N GLU A 59 -16.75 -1.66 -5.65
CA GLU A 59 -16.69 -2.97 -5.02
C GLU A 59 -18.08 -3.48 -4.60
N MET A 60 -18.99 -2.58 -4.22
CA MET A 60 -20.40 -2.89 -3.98
C MET A 60 -21.11 -3.33 -5.27
N LEU A 61 -20.93 -2.60 -6.38
CA LEU A 61 -21.48 -2.99 -7.69
C LEU A 61 -21.00 -4.39 -8.10
N LYS A 62 -19.71 -4.70 -7.95
CA LYS A 62 -19.14 -6.02 -8.24
C LYS A 62 -19.75 -7.15 -7.41
N ARG A 63 -20.31 -6.84 -6.24
CA ARG A 63 -20.94 -7.79 -5.32
C ARG A 63 -22.46 -7.87 -5.51
N GLY A 64 -22.98 -7.34 -6.62
CA GLY A 64 -24.38 -7.49 -7.01
C GLY A 64 -25.32 -6.40 -6.49
N PHE A 65 -24.81 -5.32 -5.91
CA PHE A 65 -25.63 -4.15 -5.61
C PHE A 65 -25.94 -3.36 -6.89
N PHE A 66 -27.14 -2.78 -6.96
CA PHE A 66 -27.59 -1.94 -8.08
C PHE A 66 -27.39 -0.46 -7.77
N GLU A 67 -27.21 0.36 -8.81
CA GLU A 67 -26.96 1.80 -8.65
C GLU A 67 -28.00 2.52 -7.80
N ASP A 68 -29.29 2.24 -8.00
CA ASP A 68 -30.36 2.91 -7.24
C ASP A 68 -30.22 2.66 -5.74
N LYS A 69 -29.96 1.40 -5.36
CA LYS A 69 -29.70 1.06 -3.95
C LYS A 69 -28.46 1.75 -3.40
N LEU A 70 -27.41 1.90 -4.20
CA LEU A 70 -26.21 2.64 -3.80
C LEU A 70 -26.45 4.13 -3.69
N ARG A 71 -27.34 4.72 -4.51
CA ARG A 71 -27.76 6.13 -4.38
C ARG A 71 -28.51 6.36 -3.07
N ASP A 72 -29.41 5.46 -2.69
CA ASP A 72 -30.11 5.53 -1.40
C ASP A 72 -29.14 5.42 -0.22
N LEU A 73 -28.20 4.48 -0.28
CA LEU A 73 -27.16 4.34 0.75
C LEU A 73 -26.20 5.54 0.77
N SER A 74 -25.88 6.12 -0.39
CA SER A 74 -25.03 7.31 -0.49
C SER A 74 -25.68 8.54 0.17
N GLN A 75 -27.01 8.65 0.16
CA GLN A 75 -27.71 9.70 0.91
C GLN A 75 -27.60 9.50 2.43
N GLN A 76 -27.60 8.24 2.88
CA GLN A 76 -27.45 7.89 4.30
C GLN A 76 -26.00 8.00 4.80
N TYR A 77 -25.04 7.68 3.93
CA TYR A 77 -23.60 7.63 4.23
C TYR A 77 -22.76 8.45 3.21
N PRO A 78 -22.98 9.78 3.12
CA PRO A 78 -22.44 10.60 2.03
C PRO A 78 -20.92 10.71 2.02
N ASN A 79 -20.27 10.57 3.19
CA ASN A 79 -18.82 10.59 3.36
C ASN A 79 -18.15 9.22 3.14
N VAL A 80 -18.93 8.15 2.92
CA VAL A 80 -18.43 6.77 2.81
C VAL A 80 -18.71 6.17 1.44
N LEU A 81 -19.90 6.41 0.88
CA LEU A 81 -20.32 5.79 -0.38
C LEU A 81 -20.67 6.87 -1.40
N TYR A 82 -19.86 6.96 -2.47
CA TYR A 82 -20.03 7.97 -3.52
C TYR A 82 -19.39 7.51 -4.84
N PRO A 83 -19.91 7.86 -6.03
CA PRO A 83 -19.44 7.30 -7.30
C PRO A 83 -18.14 7.91 -7.84
N LYS A 84 -17.77 9.12 -7.39
CA LYS A 84 -16.59 9.87 -7.86
C LYS A 84 -15.75 10.31 -6.67
N ARG A 85 -14.42 10.34 -6.83
CA ARG A 85 -13.50 10.75 -5.76
C ARG A 85 -13.86 12.14 -5.23
N MET A 86 -14.07 12.23 -3.92
CA MET A 86 -14.40 13.45 -3.18
C MET A 86 -13.33 13.67 -2.10
N PRO A 87 -12.27 14.48 -2.39
CA PRO A 87 -11.16 14.71 -1.47
C PRO A 87 -11.54 15.32 -0.11
N GLU A 88 -12.65 16.05 -0.05
CA GLU A 88 -13.18 16.68 1.15
C GLU A 88 -13.56 15.70 2.26
N PHE A 89 -13.71 14.40 1.95
CA PHE A 89 -14.10 13.38 2.91
C PHE A 89 -12.93 12.67 3.59
N TYR A 90 -11.69 12.81 3.12
CA TYR A 90 -10.56 12.17 3.80
C TYR A 90 -10.30 12.86 5.15
N LEU A 91 -10.23 12.07 6.24
CA LEU A 91 -10.03 12.59 7.59
C LEU A 91 -8.59 12.45 8.09
N GLU A 92 -7.85 11.54 7.45
CA GLU A 92 -6.47 11.15 7.74
C GLU A 92 -6.26 10.58 9.16
N GLY A 93 -5.14 9.88 9.35
CA GLY A 93 -4.75 9.30 10.63
C GLY A 93 -5.84 8.39 11.23
N GLU A 94 -6.04 8.50 12.55
CA GLU A 94 -7.00 7.68 13.31
C GLU A 94 -8.45 7.91 12.88
N ARG A 95 -8.80 9.13 12.47
CA ARG A 95 -10.17 9.46 12.11
C ARG A 95 -10.62 8.78 10.83
N GLU A 96 -9.67 8.37 9.97
CA GLU A 96 -10.00 7.61 8.77
C GLU A 96 -10.66 6.26 9.10
N TYR A 97 -10.38 5.69 10.29
CA TYR A 97 -11.06 4.48 10.76
C TYR A 97 -12.56 4.69 10.98
N GLN A 98 -13.04 5.91 11.27
CA GLN A 98 -14.48 6.16 11.41
C GLN A 98 -15.22 5.86 10.10
N ARG A 99 -14.68 6.35 8.98
CA ARG A 99 -15.25 6.10 7.65
C ARG A 99 -15.15 4.64 7.23
N PHE A 100 -14.04 4.00 7.58
CA PHE A 100 -13.83 2.58 7.31
C PHE A 100 -14.81 1.72 8.12
N ASP A 101 -14.97 1.99 9.41
CA ASP A 101 -15.88 1.26 10.30
C ASP A 101 -17.34 1.43 9.85
N ASP A 102 -17.75 2.65 9.46
CA ASP A 102 -19.06 2.89 8.83
C ASP A 102 -19.25 2.05 7.56
N ALA A 103 -18.23 1.98 6.70
CA ALA A 103 -18.28 1.16 5.49
C ALA A 103 -18.40 -0.35 5.79
N VAL A 104 -17.72 -0.82 6.84
CA VAL A 104 -17.79 -2.21 7.31
C VAL A 104 -19.21 -2.59 7.74
N THR A 105 -19.95 -1.67 8.39
CA THR A 105 -21.37 -1.91 8.74
C THR A 105 -22.28 -2.12 7.52
N ILE A 106 -21.93 -1.53 6.37
CA ILE A 106 -22.67 -1.65 5.12
C ILE A 106 -22.27 -2.94 4.39
N ASN A 107 -20.97 -3.15 4.20
CA ASN A 107 -20.41 -4.34 3.56
C ASN A 107 -18.90 -4.46 3.86
N GLU A 108 -18.55 -5.32 4.81
CA GLU A 108 -17.16 -5.57 5.22
C GLU A 108 -16.25 -5.92 4.04
N GLY A 109 -16.59 -6.94 3.24
CA GLY A 109 -15.72 -7.40 2.16
C GLY A 109 -15.44 -6.33 1.09
N ALA A 110 -16.40 -5.44 0.80
CA ALA A 110 -16.19 -4.30 -0.08
C ALA A 110 -15.38 -3.18 0.61
N ALA A 111 -15.59 -2.95 1.91
CA ALA A 111 -14.87 -1.93 2.69
C ALA A 111 -13.39 -2.27 2.81
N LEU A 112 -13.06 -3.52 3.12
CA LEU A 112 -11.68 -4.02 3.13
C LEU A 112 -11.04 -3.84 1.75
N ALA A 113 -11.76 -4.19 0.67
CA ALA A 113 -11.27 -4.10 -0.70
C ALA A 113 -11.01 -2.65 -1.15
N ALA A 114 -11.77 -1.71 -0.62
CA ALA A 114 -11.69 -0.29 -0.90
C ALA A 114 -10.72 0.48 0.00
N THR A 115 -9.97 -0.20 0.86
CA THR A 115 -9.03 0.43 1.78
C THR A 115 -7.59 0.17 1.34
N ALA A 116 -6.76 1.21 1.33
CA ALA A 116 -5.30 1.11 1.23
C ALA A 116 -4.67 1.02 2.62
N TRP A 117 -3.68 0.15 2.79
CA TRP A 117 -3.12 -0.20 4.09
C TRP A 117 -1.60 0.03 4.18
N GLY A 118 -1.15 0.40 5.38
CA GLY A 118 0.26 0.39 5.77
C GLY A 118 1.15 1.42 5.06
N PHE A 119 2.46 1.19 5.15
CA PHE A 119 3.49 2.02 4.52
C PHE A 119 3.27 2.17 3.02
N PHE A 120 3.00 1.07 2.32
CA PHE A 120 3.00 1.03 0.85
C PHE A 120 1.63 1.32 0.22
N ARG A 121 0.59 1.55 1.04
CA ARG A 121 -0.79 1.86 0.60
C ARG A 121 -1.33 0.86 -0.44
N LEU A 122 -0.98 -0.41 -0.28
CA LEU A 122 -1.54 -1.50 -1.07
C LEU A 122 -3.05 -1.60 -0.80
N MET A 123 -3.85 -1.66 -1.86
CA MET A 123 -5.31 -1.74 -1.74
C MET A 123 -5.74 -3.15 -1.39
N GLY A 124 -6.72 -3.31 -0.49
CA GLY A 124 -7.22 -4.63 -0.10
C GLY A 124 -7.73 -5.47 -1.28
N ARG A 125 -8.26 -4.85 -2.33
CA ARG A 125 -8.65 -5.56 -3.57
C ARG A 125 -7.48 -6.21 -4.33
N GLN A 126 -6.23 -5.90 -3.96
CA GLN A 126 -5.00 -6.46 -4.54
C GLN A 126 -4.43 -7.60 -3.69
N PHE A 127 -5.18 -8.15 -2.73
CA PHE A 127 -4.70 -9.20 -1.81
C PHE A 127 -4.00 -10.36 -2.54
N ALA A 128 -4.57 -10.84 -3.65
CA ALA A 128 -4.00 -11.94 -4.44
C ALA A 128 -2.67 -11.55 -5.11
N GLU A 129 -2.54 -10.31 -5.60
CA GLU A 129 -1.27 -9.80 -6.14
C GLU A 129 -0.21 -9.66 -5.05
N CYS A 130 -0.63 -9.50 -3.80
CA CYS A 130 0.23 -9.43 -2.62
C CYS A 130 0.53 -10.82 -2.02
N GLY A 131 0.12 -11.91 -2.67
CA GLY A 131 0.42 -13.28 -2.26
C GLY A 131 -0.51 -13.88 -1.19
N TYR A 132 -1.69 -13.30 -0.97
CA TYR A 132 -2.67 -13.80 0.00
C TYR A 132 -3.83 -14.54 -0.68
N ASP A 133 -4.35 -15.57 -0.03
CA ASP A 133 -5.49 -16.36 -0.52
C ASP A 133 -6.83 -15.61 -0.41
N ASP A 134 -6.95 -14.75 0.59
CA ASP A 134 -8.13 -13.92 0.80
C ASP A 134 -7.80 -12.55 1.42
N ILE A 135 -8.79 -11.66 1.41
CA ILE A 135 -8.63 -10.28 1.84
C ILE A 135 -8.45 -10.11 3.36
N HIS A 136 -9.02 -11.00 4.18
CA HIS A 136 -8.86 -10.95 5.63
C HIS A 136 -7.43 -11.35 5.98
N ALA A 137 -6.90 -12.41 5.36
CA ALA A 137 -5.50 -12.79 5.52
C ALA A 137 -4.54 -11.64 5.16
N PHE A 138 -4.82 -10.92 4.06
CA PHE A 138 -4.07 -9.72 3.70
C PHE A 138 -4.16 -8.65 4.79
N VAL A 139 -5.35 -8.32 5.27
CA VAL A 139 -5.55 -7.28 6.29
C VAL A 139 -4.86 -7.65 7.61
N GLU A 140 -4.91 -8.90 8.03
CA GLU A 140 -4.16 -9.37 9.21
C GLU A 140 -2.64 -9.27 8.99
N GLY A 141 -2.14 -9.60 7.80
CA GLY A 141 -0.74 -9.36 7.44
C GLY A 141 -0.33 -7.89 7.50
N GLN A 142 -1.23 -6.97 7.11
CA GLN A 142 -0.99 -5.52 7.22
C GLN A 142 -1.00 -5.02 8.67
N LYS A 143 -1.70 -5.69 9.58
CA LYS A 143 -1.77 -5.38 11.02
C LYS A 143 -0.62 -6.00 11.83
N ALA A 144 -0.08 -7.12 11.37
CA ALA A 144 0.92 -7.89 12.10
C ALA A 144 2.23 -7.13 12.36
N GLY A 145 2.62 -6.22 11.47
CA GLY A 145 3.84 -5.42 11.63
C GLY A 145 4.42 -4.93 10.31
N ALA A 146 5.49 -4.14 10.39
CA ALA A 146 6.22 -3.62 9.24
C ALA A 146 6.74 -4.73 8.32
N ALA A 147 7.13 -5.87 8.89
CA ALA A 147 7.56 -7.05 8.14
C ALA A 147 6.44 -7.61 7.23
N GLY A 148 5.20 -7.72 7.74
CA GLY A 148 4.05 -8.19 6.96
C GLY A 148 3.65 -7.20 5.86
N GLN A 149 3.74 -5.89 6.14
CA GLN A 149 3.53 -4.85 5.14
C GLN A 149 4.60 -4.88 4.04
N LEU A 150 5.87 -5.09 4.40
CA LEU A 150 6.99 -5.24 3.47
C LEU A 150 6.86 -6.51 2.62
N GLU A 151 6.51 -7.64 3.21
CA GLU A 151 6.32 -8.90 2.48
C GLU A 151 5.21 -8.77 1.43
N ALA A 152 4.07 -8.19 1.79
CA ALA A 152 2.99 -7.90 0.85
C ALA A 152 3.45 -7.02 -0.33
N PHE A 153 4.26 -5.98 -0.04
CA PHE A 153 4.81 -5.09 -1.06
C PHE A 153 5.81 -5.81 -1.97
N CYS A 154 6.67 -6.66 -1.42
CA CYS A 154 7.56 -7.51 -2.20
C CYS A 154 6.80 -8.44 -3.13
N GLN A 155 5.75 -9.13 -2.65
CA GLN A 155 4.92 -9.98 -3.48
C GLN A 155 4.17 -9.20 -4.56
N TRP A 156 3.68 -8.00 -4.24
CA TRP A 156 3.10 -7.10 -5.23
C TRP A 156 4.09 -6.73 -6.34
N MET A 157 5.36 -6.44 -6.01
CA MET A 157 6.39 -6.19 -7.03
C MET A 157 6.70 -7.44 -7.87
N VAL A 158 6.69 -8.63 -7.26
CA VAL A 158 6.85 -9.91 -7.98
C VAL A 158 5.72 -10.12 -8.97
N SER A 159 4.47 -10.00 -8.54
CA SER A 159 3.30 -10.21 -9.41
C SER A 159 3.18 -9.20 -10.55
N ARG A 160 3.81 -8.03 -10.40
CA ARG A 160 3.90 -6.97 -11.42
C ARG A 160 5.11 -7.08 -12.33
N GLY A 161 5.99 -8.07 -12.14
CA GLY A 161 7.18 -8.28 -12.97
C GLY A 161 8.25 -7.20 -12.81
N LEU A 162 8.32 -6.55 -11.64
CA LEU A 162 9.25 -5.43 -11.41
C LEU A 162 10.65 -5.87 -10.97
N ILE A 163 10.78 -7.11 -10.51
CA ILE A 163 11.98 -7.63 -9.82
C ILE A 163 13.22 -7.60 -10.71
N GLU A 164 13.11 -8.01 -11.98
CA GLU A 164 14.25 -8.07 -12.89
C GLU A 164 14.92 -6.70 -13.07
N SER A 165 14.12 -5.64 -13.24
CA SER A 165 14.64 -4.27 -13.37
C SER A 165 15.38 -3.81 -12.10
N LEU A 166 14.94 -4.25 -10.91
CA LEU A 166 15.65 -3.96 -9.66
C LEU A 166 16.95 -4.76 -9.52
N GLN A 167 16.96 -6.03 -9.92
CA GLN A 167 18.17 -6.86 -9.93
C GLN A 167 19.25 -6.27 -10.84
N GLN A 168 18.87 -5.69 -11.97
CA GLN A 168 19.77 -5.03 -12.92
C GLN A 168 20.06 -3.56 -12.57
N LYS A 169 19.44 -3.02 -11.51
CA LYS A 169 19.45 -1.58 -11.17
C LYS A 169 19.02 -0.67 -12.32
N ASP A 170 18.14 -1.16 -13.18
CA ASP A 170 17.55 -0.38 -14.27
C ASP A 170 16.41 0.49 -13.74
N TRP A 171 16.79 1.66 -13.20
CA TRP A 171 15.87 2.64 -12.63
C TRP A 171 14.86 3.17 -13.66
N GLN A 172 15.23 3.20 -14.94
CA GLN A 172 14.34 3.71 -15.99
C GLN A 172 13.26 2.67 -16.30
N MET A 173 13.65 1.41 -16.48
CA MET A 173 12.70 0.32 -16.70
C MET A 173 11.78 0.15 -15.50
N PHE A 174 12.32 0.11 -14.28
CA PHE A 174 11.50 0.02 -13.07
C PHE A 174 10.49 1.18 -12.99
N ALA A 175 10.95 2.42 -13.18
CA ALA A 175 10.08 3.59 -13.09
C ALA A 175 9.01 3.60 -14.19
N ARG A 176 9.34 3.14 -15.41
CA ARG A 176 8.38 3.00 -16.51
C ARG A 176 7.31 1.96 -16.19
N LEU A 177 7.70 0.79 -15.66
CA LEU A 177 6.77 -0.28 -15.31
C LEU A 177 5.87 0.10 -14.13
N CYS A 178 6.43 0.76 -13.12
CA CYS A 178 5.71 1.12 -11.90
C CYS A 178 4.80 2.35 -12.10
N TYR A 179 5.32 3.44 -12.69
CA TYR A 179 4.63 4.73 -12.76
C TYR A 179 4.10 5.09 -14.15
N GLY A 180 4.35 4.24 -15.15
CA GLY A 180 3.90 4.41 -16.53
C GLY A 180 4.87 5.20 -17.43
N PRO A 181 4.52 5.37 -18.72
CA PRO A 181 5.42 5.95 -19.72
C PRO A 181 5.84 7.40 -19.45
N ALA A 182 5.03 8.15 -18.70
CA ALA A 182 5.32 9.53 -18.29
C ALA A 182 6.17 9.64 -17.02
N TYR A 183 6.79 8.55 -16.53
CA TYR A 183 7.57 8.56 -15.28
C TYR A 183 8.67 9.62 -15.25
N ALA A 184 9.27 9.90 -16.42
CA ALA A 184 10.40 10.82 -16.57
C ALA A 184 10.02 12.27 -16.27
N GLU A 185 8.77 12.68 -16.53
CA GLU A 185 8.27 14.02 -16.20
C GLU A 185 8.34 14.28 -14.69
N ARG A 186 8.10 13.23 -13.89
CA ARG A 186 8.19 13.25 -12.43
C ARG A 186 9.54 12.80 -11.88
N LYS A 187 10.49 12.48 -12.78
CA LYS A 187 11.88 12.09 -12.50
C LYS A 187 11.98 10.92 -11.53
N TYR A 188 11.11 9.93 -11.65
CA TYR A 188 11.06 8.79 -10.72
C TYR A 188 12.35 7.96 -10.72
N ASP A 189 12.91 7.71 -11.89
CA ASP A 189 14.23 7.10 -12.07
C ASP A 189 15.33 7.85 -11.28
N LYS A 190 15.36 9.19 -11.38
CA LYS A 190 16.33 10.02 -10.65
C LYS A 190 16.04 10.14 -9.16
N LYS A 191 14.81 9.89 -8.72
CA LYS A 191 14.48 9.80 -7.30
C LYS A 191 14.99 8.47 -6.73
N LEU A 192 14.78 7.36 -7.44
CA LEU A 192 15.31 6.04 -7.09
C LEU A 192 16.84 6.05 -7.03
N GLU A 193 17.51 6.59 -8.06
CA GLU A 193 18.97 6.67 -8.10
C GLU A 193 19.53 7.48 -6.91
N ARG A 194 18.85 8.57 -6.52
CA ARG A 194 19.24 9.37 -5.35
C ARG A 194 18.96 8.65 -4.04
N ALA A 195 17.83 7.96 -3.92
CA ALA A 195 17.51 7.16 -2.75
C ALA A 195 18.53 6.03 -2.56
N TYR A 196 18.97 5.39 -3.64
CA TYR A 196 20.02 4.37 -3.63
C TYR A 196 21.35 4.91 -3.10
N LYS A 197 21.80 6.09 -3.59
CA LYS A 197 23.02 6.73 -3.09
C LYS A 197 22.93 7.05 -1.60
N LYS A 198 21.78 7.54 -1.12
CA LYS A 198 21.54 7.78 0.31
C LYS A 198 21.59 6.49 1.13
N SER A 199 21.03 5.39 0.62
CA SER A 199 21.11 4.09 1.29
C SER A 199 22.56 3.61 1.40
N LEU A 200 23.35 3.74 0.32
CA LEU A 200 24.79 3.42 0.33
C LEU A 200 25.57 4.26 1.35
N GLU A 201 25.27 5.55 1.47
CA GLU A 201 25.89 6.43 2.46
C GLU A 201 25.53 6.02 3.90
N ALA A 202 24.29 5.59 4.14
CA ALA A 202 23.80 5.22 5.46
C ALA A 202 24.22 3.81 5.91
N HIS A 203 24.32 2.87 4.98
CA HIS A 203 24.47 1.44 5.29
C HIS A 203 25.73 0.80 4.69
N GLY A 204 26.49 1.54 3.87
CA GLY A 204 27.64 1.03 3.15
C GLY A 204 27.27 0.20 1.92
N PRO A 205 28.28 -0.20 1.12
CA PRO A 205 28.08 -1.20 0.08
C PRO A 205 27.71 -2.54 0.72
N GLY A 206 26.61 -3.13 0.27
CA GLY A 206 26.13 -4.45 0.70
C GLY A 206 26.73 -5.58 -0.12
#